data_AF-A0A923QRW7-F1
#
_entry.id   AF-A0A923QRW7-F1
#
_cell.length_a   1.000
_cell.length_b   1.000
_cell.length_c   1.000
_cell.angle_alpha   90.00
_cell.angle_beta   90.00
_cell.angle_gamma   90.00
#
_symmetry.space_group_name_H-M   'P 1'
#
loop_
_entity.id
_entity.type
_entity.pdbx_description
1 polymer ?
#
loop_
_entity_poly.entity_id
_entity_poly.type
_entity_poly.pdbx_seq_one_letter_code
_entity_poly.pdbx_strand_id
1 'polypeptide(L)'
;GRTLNGVWIDSNFYGSVFKSLLLNPVDPELLVVAGVIHSSGAVDILPVNYVPEGTVSDSAAENNSRIVLRNENGQEIGSATFDTNYSTEIIPSRGASVTTEISPFVVKLPYSADVSVVEVESQGKVVKTILPNSALLLDTIKAIATTSYKKYPEISRRLFLAFAAEIEKINTKCINTTYKKKPMLREEERIEMCRELRATLTLNLRDAIARDLNDSLNKADPLELTKNEALQRIDSVLLRLIPNQVEEGNQSQYKLRILPYRFGRRDESILKIQSVTQGVNGKVTYNSSGYVEYIPNSKPASGDTFTVTIANSWGASVLKTVTISPRK
;
A
#
# COMPACT_ATOMS: atom_id res chain seq x y z
N GLY A 1 -17.47 -22.88 12.18
CA GLY A 1 -16.71 -21.86 12.93
C GLY A 1 -15.23 -22.21 12.89
N ARG A 2 -14.36 -21.20 12.88
CA ARG A 2 -12.91 -21.37 13.10
C ARG A 2 -12.49 -20.51 14.29
N THR A 3 -11.52 -20.99 15.05
CA THR A 3 -10.91 -20.27 16.16
C THR A 3 -9.93 -19.22 15.62
N LEU A 4 -10.06 -17.98 16.09
CA LEU A 4 -9.08 -16.92 15.92
C LEU A 4 -8.27 -16.85 17.21
N ASN A 5 -7.06 -17.39 17.22
CA ASN A 5 -6.18 -17.43 18.40
C ASN A 5 -6.85 -17.96 19.69
N GLY A 6 -7.75 -18.95 19.58
CA GLY A 6 -8.47 -19.54 20.71
C GLY A 6 -9.76 -18.82 21.13
N VAL A 7 -10.13 -17.73 20.46
CA VAL A 7 -11.39 -17.01 20.67
C VAL A 7 -12.48 -17.55 19.75
N TRP A 8 -13.66 -17.84 20.31
CA TRP A 8 -14.84 -18.30 19.58
C TRP A 8 -15.56 -17.11 18.97
N ILE A 9 -15.74 -17.14 17.64
CA ILE A 9 -16.50 -16.12 16.91
C ILE A 9 -17.56 -16.86 16.08
N ASP A 10 -18.83 -16.48 16.22
CA ASP A 10 -19.93 -17.17 15.55
C ASP A 10 -20.02 -16.82 14.04
N SER A 11 -20.68 -17.70 13.28
CA SER A 11 -20.83 -17.56 11.82
C SER A 11 -21.80 -16.45 11.38
N ASN A 12 -22.69 -16.01 12.26
CA ASN A 12 -23.64 -14.93 11.99
C ASN A 12 -22.96 -13.55 12.10
N PHE A 13 -22.00 -13.41 13.03
CA PHE A 13 -21.13 -12.25 13.14
C PHE A 13 -20.33 -12.06 11.84
N TYR A 14 -19.65 -13.10 11.36
CA TYR A 14 -19.01 -13.08 10.04
C TYR A 14 -20.03 -12.78 8.92
N GLY A 15 -21.16 -13.49 8.85
CA GLY A 15 -22.16 -13.29 7.79
C GLY A 15 -22.73 -11.87 7.69
N SER A 16 -22.84 -11.14 8.82
CA SER A 16 -23.29 -9.74 8.84
C SER A 16 -22.20 -8.75 8.44
N VAL A 17 -20.96 -8.96 8.90
CA VAL A 17 -19.77 -8.14 8.57
C VAL A 17 -19.45 -8.18 7.08
N PHE A 18 -19.66 -9.31 6.41
CA PHE A 18 -19.42 -9.42 4.97
C PHE A 18 -20.62 -8.94 4.12
N LYS A 19 -21.84 -8.86 4.69
CA LYS A 19 -23.02 -8.34 3.98
C LYS A 19 -22.97 -6.81 3.77
N SER A 20 -22.30 -6.08 4.65
CA SER A 20 -22.08 -4.63 4.50
C SER A 20 -21.03 -4.28 3.42
N LEU A 21 -20.39 -5.28 2.79
CA LEU A 21 -19.43 -5.16 1.69
C LEU A 21 -20.03 -4.96 0.29
N LEU A 22 -21.29 -4.50 0.17
CA LEU A 22 -22.02 -4.42 -1.12
C LEU A 22 -22.22 -2.97 -1.64
N LEU A 23 -21.74 -2.71 -2.88
CA LEU A 23 -22.20 -1.84 -4.01
C LEU A 23 -22.19 -0.24 -3.95
N ASN A 24 -21.15 0.55 -4.39
CA ASN A 24 -21.15 2.02 -4.67
C ASN A 24 -20.00 2.42 -5.67
N PRO A 25 -20.27 3.15 -6.78
CA PRO A 25 -19.37 3.32 -7.95
C PRO A 25 -18.36 4.50 -7.97
N VAL A 26 -18.13 5.25 -6.90
CA VAL A 26 -17.31 6.50 -6.96
C VAL A 26 -15.79 6.28 -6.71
N ASP A 27 -15.39 5.21 -6.03
CA ASP A 27 -13.98 4.81 -5.85
C ASP A 27 -13.85 3.27 -5.81
N PRO A 28 -13.24 2.62 -6.82
CA PRO A 28 -13.22 1.17 -6.92
C PRO A 28 -12.24 0.50 -5.95
N GLU A 29 -11.21 1.17 -5.42
CA GLU A 29 -10.14 0.49 -4.68
C GLU A 29 -10.35 0.50 -3.15
N LEU A 30 -10.53 -0.68 -2.53
CA LEU A 30 -10.77 -0.81 -1.08
C LEU A 30 -9.67 -1.58 -0.35
N LEU A 31 -9.27 -1.05 0.80
CA LEU A 31 -8.50 -1.77 1.83
C LEU A 31 -9.45 -2.23 2.93
N VAL A 32 -9.50 -3.54 3.19
CA VAL A 32 -10.24 -4.12 4.31
C VAL A 32 -9.26 -4.38 5.45
N VAL A 33 -9.50 -3.72 6.59
CA VAL A 33 -8.69 -3.86 7.81
C VAL A 33 -9.58 -4.44 8.90
N ALA A 34 -9.17 -5.61 9.40
CA ALA A 34 -9.84 -6.29 10.50
C ALA A 34 -8.87 -6.46 11.66
N GLY A 35 -9.37 -6.40 12.89
CA GLY A 35 -8.53 -6.52 14.06
C GLY A 35 -9.31 -6.64 15.35
N VAL A 36 -8.55 -6.76 16.43
CA VAL A 36 -9.04 -6.77 17.80
C VAL A 36 -8.24 -5.76 18.59
N ILE A 37 -8.94 -4.86 19.28
CA ILE A 37 -8.33 -4.00 20.28
C ILE A 37 -8.62 -4.59 21.66
N HIS A 38 -7.58 -4.66 22.50
CA HIS A 38 -7.69 -5.10 23.87
C HIS A 38 -7.98 -3.91 24.78
N SER A 39 -8.63 -4.14 25.92
CA SER A 39 -8.89 -3.11 26.94
C SER A 39 -7.61 -2.48 27.48
N SER A 40 -6.47 -3.17 27.36
CA SER A 40 -5.12 -2.66 27.65
C SER A 40 -4.59 -1.63 26.64
N GLY A 41 -5.24 -1.49 25.48
CA GLY A 41 -4.78 -0.70 24.34
C GLY A 41 -3.91 -1.47 23.34
N ALA A 42 -3.62 -2.75 23.59
CA ALA A 42 -2.93 -3.60 22.60
C ALA A 42 -3.82 -3.84 21.38
N VAL A 43 -3.22 -3.97 20.18
CA VAL A 43 -3.95 -4.16 18.93
C VAL A 43 -3.37 -5.32 18.12
N ASP A 44 -4.22 -6.31 17.84
CA ASP A 44 -3.95 -7.41 16.92
C ASP A 44 -4.66 -7.14 15.59
N ILE A 45 -3.89 -7.09 14.51
CA ILE A 45 -4.40 -6.84 13.15
C ILE A 45 -4.37 -8.12 12.36
N LEU A 46 -5.51 -8.47 11.76
CA LEU A 46 -5.61 -9.60 10.82
C LEU A 46 -5.01 -9.20 9.47
N PRO A 47 -4.69 -10.18 8.59
CA PRO A 47 -4.13 -9.88 7.27
C PRO A 47 -4.92 -8.80 6.54
N VAL A 48 -4.19 -7.83 6.00
CA VAL A 48 -4.77 -6.69 5.29
C VAL A 48 -5.14 -7.15 3.89
N ASN A 49 -6.40 -6.95 3.50
CA ASN A 49 -6.89 -7.41 2.20
C ASN A 49 -7.18 -6.22 1.29
N TYR A 50 -6.57 -6.24 0.10
CA TYR A 50 -6.87 -5.31 -0.99
C TYR A 50 -7.93 -5.91 -1.90
N VAL A 51 -9.04 -5.19 -2.12
CA VAL A 51 -10.14 -5.61 -2.98
C VAL A 51 -10.32 -4.57 -4.10
N PRO A 52 -9.95 -4.90 -5.35
CA PRO A 52 -10.20 -4.04 -6.49
C PRO A 52 -11.70 -4.06 -6.85
N GLU A 53 -12.23 -2.90 -7.22
CA GLU A 53 -13.62 -2.66 -7.64
C GLU A 53 -14.67 -3.07 -6.57
N GLY A 54 -14.27 -2.99 -5.30
CA GLY A 54 -15.12 -3.28 -4.13
C GLY A 54 -15.98 -2.09 -3.73
N THR A 55 -16.99 -2.30 -2.87
CA THR A 55 -18.10 -1.35 -2.75
C THR A 55 -18.88 -1.36 -1.43
N VAL A 56 -19.66 -0.30 -1.14
CA VAL A 56 -20.02 0.08 0.24
C VAL A 56 -21.34 0.84 0.43
N SER A 57 -22.03 0.56 1.54
CA SER A 57 -22.93 1.49 2.25
C SER A 57 -22.45 1.71 3.69
N ASP A 58 -22.43 2.95 4.15
CA ASP A 58 -21.93 3.35 5.48
C ASP A 58 -22.97 3.19 6.59
N SER A 59 -22.50 2.85 7.80
CA SER A 59 -23.21 3.20 9.04
C SER A 59 -22.26 4.01 9.92
N ALA A 60 -22.54 5.29 10.09
CA ALA A 60 -21.83 6.13 11.04
C ALA A 60 -22.27 5.77 12.46
N ALA A 61 -21.31 5.45 13.32
CA ALA A 61 -21.50 5.43 14.76
C ALA A 61 -20.53 6.40 15.43
N GLU A 62 -21.02 7.08 16.46
CA GLU A 62 -20.34 8.11 17.24
C GLU A 62 -19.40 7.49 18.28
N ASN A 63 -18.21 7.07 17.86
CA ASN A 63 -17.13 6.67 18.79
C ASN A 63 -15.78 7.26 18.36
N ASN A 64 -14.92 7.53 19.34
CA ASN A 64 -13.61 8.18 19.22
C ASN A 64 -12.47 7.23 18.78
N SER A 65 -12.79 6.04 18.30
CA SER A 65 -11.82 5.12 17.70
C SER A 65 -11.91 5.18 16.19
N ARG A 66 -10.77 5.31 15.53
CA ARG A 66 -10.71 5.44 14.08
C ARG A 66 -9.45 4.82 13.51
N ILE A 67 -9.55 4.43 12.25
CA ILE A 67 -8.38 4.12 11.44
C ILE A 67 -8.12 5.31 10.53
N VAL A 68 -6.88 5.78 10.51
CA VAL A 68 -6.43 6.93 9.75
C VAL A 68 -5.48 6.47 8.65
N LEU A 69 -5.77 6.89 7.42
CA LEU A 69 -4.89 6.74 6.27
C LEU A 69 -4.04 7.99 6.12
N ARG A 70 -2.72 7.80 6.07
CA ARG A 70 -1.78 8.89 5.82
C ARG A 70 -0.99 8.67 4.55
N ASN A 71 -0.69 9.77 3.88
CA ASN A 71 0.28 9.77 2.79
C ASN A 71 1.73 9.73 3.31
N GLU A 72 2.70 9.67 2.40
CA GLU A 72 4.13 9.62 2.76
C GLU A 72 4.64 10.84 3.52
N ASN A 73 3.89 11.95 3.53
CA ASN A 73 4.22 13.16 4.25
C ASN A 73 3.50 13.25 5.62
N GLY A 74 2.74 12.21 6.00
CA GLY A 74 1.99 12.15 7.27
C GLY A 74 0.63 12.86 7.24
N GLN A 75 0.23 13.45 6.11
CA GLN A 75 -1.08 14.08 5.97
C GLN A 75 -2.17 13.02 5.94
N GLU A 76 -3.24 13.24 6.70
CA GLU A 76 -4.45 12.42 6.63
C GLU A 76 -5.14 12.59 5.28
N ILE A 77 -5.38 11.48 4.60
CA ILE A 77 -6.05 11.43 3.28
C ILE A 77 -7.32 10.59 3.29
N GLY A 78 -7.67 10.02 4.45
CA GLY A 78 -8.91 9.29 4.67
C GLY A 78 -8.95 8.70 6.06
N SER A 79 -10.15 8.43 6.56
CA SER A 79 -10.34 7.74 7.85
C SER A 79 -11.67 7.01 7.89
N ALA A 80 -11.80 6.05 8.80
CA ALA A 80 -13.05 5.39 9.14
C ALA A 80 -13.14 5.24 10.66
N THR A 81 -14.34 5.47 11.22
CA THR A 81 -14.59 5.25 12.65
C THR A 81 -15.06 3.81 12.90
N PHE A 82 -14.86 3.34 14.12
CA PHE A 82 -15.40 2.06 14.57
C PHE A 82 -15.72 2.12 16.06
N ASP A 83 -16.68 1.30 16.47
CA ASP A 83 -17.05 1.19 17.86
C ASP A 83 -16.13 0.25 18.63
N THR A 84 -15.79 0.65 19.85
CA THR A 84 -15.14 -0.21 20.84
C THR A 84 -16.15 -0.62 21.91
N ASN A 85 -16.44 -1.91 22.00
CA ASN A 85 -17.30 -2.49 23.02
C ASN A 85 -16.62 -3.70 23.67
N TYR A 86 -16.31 -3.56 24.95
CA TYR A 86 -15.65 -4.58 25.79
C TYR A 86 -16.65 -5.35 26.64
N SER A 87 -17.85 -5.56 26.12
CA SER A 87 -18.89 -6.34 26.79
C SER A 87 -19.59 -7.26 25.79
N THR A 88 -19.93 -8.47 26.24
CA THR A 88 -20.71 -9.43 25.46
C THR A 88 -21.92 -9.87 26.26
N GLU A 89 -23.09 -9.93 25.63
CA GLU A 89 -24.31 -10.40 26.27
C GLU A 89 -24.33 -11.93 26.27
N ILE A 90 -24.55 -12.55 27.43
CA ILE A 90 -24.72 -13.99 27.50
C ILE A 90 -26.17 -14.33 27.13
N ILE A 91 -26.38 -15.01 26.01
CA ILE A 91 -27.67 -15.62 25.66
C ILE A 91 -27.65 -17.08 26.15
N PRO A 92 -28.69 -17.59 26.86
CA PRO A 92 -30.05 -17.03 27.04
C PRO A 92 -30.26 -16.20 28.33
N SER A 93 -29.21 -15.69 28.96
CA SER A 93 -29.15 -15.26 30.36
C SER A 93 -29.88 -13.96 30.74
N ARG A 94 -30.91 -13.53 29.99
CA ARG A 94 -31.75 -12.34 30.30
C ARG A 94 -30.93 -11.07 30.64
N GLY A 95 -30.12 -10.58 29.71
CA GLY A 95 -29.44 -9.28 29.88
C GLY A 95 -28.21 -9.29 30.78
N ALA A 96 -27.70 -10.47 31.19
CA ALA A 96 -26.40 -10.56 31.84
C ALA A 96 -25.28 -10.33 30.81
N SER A 97 -24.58 -9.21 30.92
CA SER A 97 -23.36 -8.93 30.16
C SER A 97 -22.11 -9.37 30.92
N VAL A 98 -21.14 -9.95 30.22
CA VAL A 98 -19.79 -10.19 30.74
C VAL A 98 -18.84 -9.22 30.07
N THR A 99 -18.01 -8.57 30.87
CA THR A 99 -16.91 -7.74 30.38
C THR A 99 -15.90 -8.63 29.66
N THR A 100 -15.58 -8.31 28.42
CA THR A 100 -14.54 -8.94 27.63
C THR A 100 -13.27 -8.10 27.65
N GLU A 101 -12.11 -8.71 27.45
CA GLU A 101 -10.86 -7.97 27.30
C GLU A 101 -10.67 -7.45 25.88
N ILE A 102 -11.55 -7.81 24.94
CA ILE A 102 -11.38 -7.57 23.50
C ILE A 102 -12.61 -6.96 22.85
N SER A 103 -12.39 -6.09 21.86
CA SER A 103 -13.40 -5.56 20.94
C SER A 103 -12.94 -5.79 19.50
N PRO A 104 -13.60 -6.68 18.73
CA PRO A 104 -13.29 -6.85 17.31
C PRO A 104 -13.81 -5.67 16.48
N PHE A 105 -13.10 -5.32 15.42
CA PHE A 105 -13.54 -4.33 14.44
C PHE A 105 -13.19 -4.77 13.02
N VAL A 106 -14.00 -4.33 12.06
CA VAL A 106 -13.73 -4.42 10.64
C VAL A 106 -14.15 -3.11 10.02
N VAL A 107 -13.22 -2.45 9.34
CA VAL A 107 -13.50 -1.22 8.59
C VAL A 107 -12.96 -1.35 7.18
N LYS A 108 -13.54 -0.54 6.30
CA LYS A 108 -13.06 -0.34 4.94
C LYS A 108 -12.50 1.05 4.81
N LEU A 109 -11.47 1.19 4.01
CA LEU A 109 -10.81 2.46 3.79
C LEU A 109 -10.55 2.64 2.29
N PRO A 110 -10.73 3.85 1.73
CA PRO A 110 -10.38 4.14 0.35
C PRO A 110 -8.86 3.95 0.17
N TYR A 111 -8.43 3.10 -0.75
CA TYR A 111 -7.02 2.72 -0.84
C TYR A 111 -6.32 3.31 -2.07
N SER A 112 -6.33 4.63 -2.14
CA SER A 112 -5.63 5.35 -3.19
C SER A 112 -4.12 5.10 -3.15
N ALA A 113 -3.43 5.38 -4.24
CA ALA A 113 -2.00 5.14 -4.34
C ALA A 113 -1.11 6.10 -3.54
N ASP A 114 -1.69 7.11 -2.90
CA ASP A 114 -0.98 7.97 -1.97
C ASP A 114 -0.92 7.37 -0.56
N VAL A 115 -1.76 6.37 -0.25
CA VAL A 115 -1.79 5.72 1.06
C VAL A 115 -0.48 4.98 1.33
N SER A 116 0.16 5.36 2.42
CA SER A 116 1.49 4.88 2.79
C SER A 116 1.57 4.36 4.23
N VAL A 117 0.73 4.90 5.11
CA VAL A 117 0.61 4.49 6.50
C VAL A 117 -0.85 4.33 6.86
N VAL A 118 -1.16 3.26 7.60
CA VAL A 118 -2.46 3.07 8.26
C VAL A 118 -2.22 3.09 9.76
N GLU A 119 -2.89 3.99 10.46
CA GLU A 119 -2.79 4.12 11.91
C GLU A 119 -4.11 3.79 12.57
N VAL A 120 -4.08 2.94 13.59
CA VAL A 120 -5.23 2.76 14.47
C VAL A 120 -5.07 3.77 15.60
N GLU A 121 -6.03 4.67 15.69
CA GLU A 121 -6.15 5.64 16.76
C GLU A 121 -7.26 5.22 17.72
N SER A 122 -6.95 5.22 19.01
CA SER A 122 -7.93 5.00 20.07
C SER A 122 -7.77 6.11 21.09
N GLN A 123 -8.87 6.79 21.41
CA GLN A 123 -8.90 7.90 22.38
C GLN A 123 -7.85 9.00 22.05
N GLY A 124 -7.67 9.30 20.76
CA GLY A 124 -6.73 10.33 20.29
C GLY A 124 -5.25 9.93 20.34
N LYS A 125 -4.90 8.65 20.57
CA LYS A 125 -3.53 8.14 20.52
C LYS A 125 -3.37 7.08 19.44
N VAL A 126 -2.27 7.15 18.69
CA VAL A 126 -1.87 6.06 17.78
C VAL A 126 -1.47 4.85 18.61
N VAL A 127 -2.24 3.78 18.51
CA VAL A 127 -2.01 2.51 19.22
C VAL A 127 -1.37 1.45 18.31
N LYS A 128 -1.49 1.61 16.99
CA LYS A 128 -0.86 0.73 16.00
C LYS A 128 -0.55 1.47 14.71
N THR A 129 0.63 1.20 14.15
CA THR A 129 1.02 1.65 12.81
C THR A 129 1.20 0.43 11.91
N ILE A 130 0.67 0.50 10.70
CA ILE A 130 0.74 -0.53 9.68
C ILE A 130 1.28 0.10 8.39
N LEU A 131 2.20 -0.60 7.73
CA LEU A 131 2.69 -0.24 6.40
C LEU A 131 1.97 -1.12 5.37
N PRO A 132 0.81 -0.69 4.82
CA PRO A 132 -0.08 -1.56 4.07
C PRO A 132 0.60 -2.14 2.82
N ASN A 133 1.38 -1.34 2.10
CA ASN A 133 2.12 -1.80 0.92
C ASN A 133 3.12 -2.92 1.24
N SER A 134 3.80 -2.83 2.39
CA SER A 134 4.76 -3.85 2.84
C SER A 134 4.04 -5.12 3.33
N ALA A 135 2.94 -4.96 4.07
CA ALA A 135 2.11 -6.07 4.51
C ALA A 135 1.51 -6.85 3.33
N LEU A 136 0.94 -6.14 2.34
CA LEU A 136 0.39 -6.73 1.11
C LEU A 136 1.45 -7.49 0.31
N LEU A 137 2.68 -6.97 0.24
CA LEU A 137 3.79 -7.66 -0.42
C LEU A 137 4.11 -8.99 0.27
N LEU A 138 4.24 -8.98 1.60
CA LEU A 138 4.49 -10.19 2.39
C LEU A 138 3.36 -11.21 2.25
N ASP A 139 2.11 -10.76 2.39
CA ASP A 139 0.95 -11.63 2.32
C ASP A 139 0.74 -12.20 0.91
N THR A 140 1.06 -11.42 -0.13
CA THR A 140 1.10 -11.93 -1.51
C THR A 140 2.10 -13.07 -1.66
N ILE A 141 3.31 -12.94 -1.12
CA ILE A 141 4.33 -14.00 -1.18
C ILE A 141 3.89 -15.24 -0.39
N LYS A 142 3.27 -15.06 0.78
CA LYS A 142 2.70 -16.17 1.57
C LYS A 142 1.55 -16.87 0.85
N ALA A 143 0.82 -16.17 0.00
CA ALA A 143 -0.29 -16.75 -0.73
C ALA A 143 0.16 -17.49 -2.00
N ILE A 144 1.42 -17.42 -2.44
CA ILE A 144 1.86 -18.16 -3.64
C ILE A 144 1.74 -19.67 -3.41
N ALA A 145 1.03 -20.35 -4.32
CA ALA A 145 0.92 -21.81 -4.28
C ALA A 145 2.30 -22.47 -4.39
N THR A 146 2.57 -23.50 -3.60
CA THR A 146 3.87 -24.21 -3.65
C THR A 146 4.16 -24.83 -5.01
N THR A 147 3.10 -25.22 -5.74
CA THR A 147 3.13 -25.70 -7.14
C THR A 147 3.59 -24.64 -8.14
N SER A 148 3.51 -23.35 -7.80
CA SER A 148 3.93 -22.25 -8.67
C SER A 148 5.46 -22.09 -8.73
N TYR A 149 6.23 -22.70 -7.84
CA TYR A 149 7.70 -22.57 -7.82
C TYR A 149 8.36 -23.58 -8.77
N LYS A 150 9.39 -23.15 -9.52
CA LYS A 150 10.14 -24.04 -10.44
C LYS A 150 10.96 -25.09 -9.71
N LYS A 151 11.65 -24.70 -8.62
CA LYS A 151 12.52 -25.56 -7.81
C LYS A 151 12.48 -25.11 -6.35
N TYR A 152 12.58 -26.08 -5.44
CA TYR A 152 12.67 -25.87 -3.99
C TYR A 152 11.66 -24.86 -3.41
N PRO A 153 10.34 -25.13 -3.49
CA PRO A 153 9.29 -24.16 -3.13
C PRO A 153 9.49 -23.49 -1.77
N GLU A 154 9.80 -24.27 -0.74
CA GLU A 154 9.99 -23.77 0.62
C GLU A 154 11.21 -22.85 0.76
N ILE A 155 12.31 -23.17 0.07
CA ILE A 155 13.54 -22.37 0.13
C ILE A 155 13.32 -21.05 -0.60
N SER A 156 12.78 -21.09 -1.82
CA SER A 156 12.48 -19.89 -2.61
C SER A 156 11.50 -18.97 -1.90
N ARG A 157 10.40 -19.52 -1.37
CA ARG A 157 9.41 -18.76 -0.60
C ARG A 157 10.04 -18.07 0.61
N ARG A 158 10.85 -18.79 1.38
CA ARG A 158 11.57 -18.22 2.55
C ARG A 158 12.51 -17.08 2.14
N LEU A 159 13.23 -17.22 1.04
CA LEU A 159 14.12 -16.16 0.53
C LEU A 159 13.35 -14.91 0.09
N PHE A 160 12.22 -15.08 -0.61
CA PHE A 160 11.37 -13.96 -1.00
C PHE A 160 10.75 -13.24 0.20
N LEU A 161 10.30 -13.98 1.22
CA LEU A 161 9.82 -13.39 2.46
C LEU A 161 10.91 -12.60 3.19
N ALA A 162 12.14 -13.14 3.24
CA ALA A 162 13.27 -12.44 3.83
C ALA A 162 13.59 -11.13 3.08
N PHE A 163 13.55 -11.15 1.75
CA PHE A 163 13.73 -9.94 0.94
C PHE A 163 12.59 -8.92 1.21
N ALA A 164 11.33 -9.35 1.16
CA ALA A 164 10.19 -8.47 1.45
C ALA A 164 10.30 -7.82 2.86
N ALA A 165 10.77 -8.56 3.86
CA ALA A 165 11.02 -8.03 5.20
C ALA A 165 12.13 -6.97 5.22
N GLU A 166 13.18 -7.08 4.38
CA GLU A 166 14.19 -6.03 4.25
C GLU A 166 13.63 -4.76 3.57
N ILE A 167 12.73 -4.92 2.59
CA ILE A 167 12.02 -3.78 1.97
C ILE A 167 11.17 -3.07 3.02
N GLU A 168 10.45 -3.81 3.86
CA GLU A 168 9.68 -3.24 4.97
C GLU A 168 10.57 -2.46 5.94
N LYS A 169 11.71 -3.02 6.36
CA LYS A 169 12.67 -2.31 7.23
C LYS A 169 13.15 -1.00 6.62
N ILE A 170 13.35 -0.95 5.31
CA ILE A 170 13.72 0.29 4.60
C ILE A 170 12.53 1.24 4.58
N ASN A 171 11.32 0.75 4.28
CA ASN A 171 10.10 1.55 4.26
C ASN A 171 9.83 2.24 5.61
N THR A 172 9.94 1.49 6.72
CA THR A 172 9.82 2.04 8.08
C THR A 172 10.84 3.15 8.35
N LYS A 173 12.08 2.98 7.87
CA LYS A 173 13.13 4.02 8.01
C LYS A 173 12.82 5.26 7.16
N CYS A 174 12.26 5.09 5.96
CA CYS A 174 11.86 6.21 5.12
C CYS A 174 10.77 7.05 5.80
N ILE A 175 9.79 6.39 6.40
CA ILE A 175 8.64 7.05 7.07
C ILE A 175 9.05 7.73 8.37
N ASN A 176 9.86 7.07 9.20
CA ASN A 176 10.27 7.61 10.50
C ASN A 176 11.46 8.61 10.41
N THR A 177 11.72 9.20 9.24
CA THR A 177 12.82 10.15 8.93
C THR A 177 14.25 9.72 9.35
N THR A 178 14.45 8.48 9.79
CA THR A 178 15.71 8.00 10.40
C THR A 178 16.61 7.31 9.37
N TYR A 179 16.81 7.91 8.20
CA TYR A 179 17.84 7.43 7.28
C TYR A 179 19.21 7.94 7.75
N LYS A 180 20.17 7.03 8.01
CA LYS A 180 21.50 7.31 8.58
C LYS A 180 22.04 8.65 8.07
N LYS A 181 22.45 9.55 8.98
CA LYS A 181 23.16 10.79 8.65
C LYS A 181 24.35 10.45 7.75
N LYS A 182 24.18 10.50 6.43
CA LYS A 182 25.30 10.69 5.53
C LYS A 182 25.70 12.15 5.73
N PRO A 183 26.93 12.44 6.22
CA PRO A 183 27.34 13.79 6.60
C PRO A 183 27.33 14.80 5.44
N MET A 184 27.00 14.37 4.22
CA MET A 184 27.04 15.18 3.00
C MET A 184 25.67 15.38 2.30
N LEU A 185 24.56 14.80 2.78
CA LEU A 185 23.25 14.94 2.12
C LEU A 185 22.24 15.71 2.99
N ARG A 186 21.49 16.63 2.35
CA ARG A 186 20.34 17.32 2.95
C ARG A 186 19.25 16.30 3.30
N GLU A 187 18.37 16.65 4.22
CA GLU A 187 17.33 15.73 4.70
C GLU A 187 16.37 15.28 3.59
N GLU A 188 15.95 16.20 2.73
CA GLU A 188 15.06 15.92 1.59
C GLU A 188 15.71 14.97 0.57
N GLU A 189 16.99 15.16 0.27
CA GLU A 189 17.74 14.27 -0.63
C GLU A 189 17.85 12.84 -0.04
N ARG A 190 17.91 12.71 1.30
CA ARG A 190 17.90 11.40 1.96
C ARG A 190 16.54 10.73 1.86
N ILE A 191 15.45 11.49 2.01
CA ILE A 191 14.08 10.97 1.88
C ILE A 191 13.84 10.48 0.46
N GLU A 192 14.23 11.28 -0.55
CA GLU A 192 14.07 10.91 -1.95
C GLU A 192 14.91 9.67 -2.32
N MET A 193 16.17 9.63 -1.90
CA MET A 193 17.02 8.45 -2.07
C MET A 193 16.42 7.20 -1.39
N CYS A 194 15.74 7.35 -0.25
CA CYS A 194 15.08 6.24 0.45
C CYS A 194 13.89 5.71 -0.36
N ARG A 195 13.05 6.61 -0.87
CA ARG A 195 11.88 6.29 -1.70
C ARG A 195 12.29 5.56 -3.00
N GLU A 196 13.30 6.09 -3.69
CA GLU A 196 13.87 5.49 -4.90
C GLU A 196 14.46 4.10 -4.64
N LEU A 197 15.21 3.94 -3.54
CA LEU A 197 15.80 2.65 -3.17
C LEU A 197 14.71 1.61 -2.89
N ARG A 198 13.65 1.97 -2.14
CA ARG A 198 12.54 1.07 -1.82
C ARG A 198 11.79 0.60 -3.07
N ALA A 199 11.47 1.51 -3.99
CA ALA A 199 10.81 1.15 -5.26
C ALA A 199 11.71 0.24 -6.12
N THR A 200 13.00 0.54 -6.21
CA THR A 200 14.00 -0.27 -6.92
C THR A 200 14.11 -1.69 -6.36
N LEU A 201 14.18 -1.83 -5.04
CA LEU A 201 14.26 -3.14 -4.38
C LEU A 201 12.99 -3.97 -4.57
N THR A 202 11.83 -3.32 -4.56
CA THR A 202 10.54 -3.97 -4.84
C THR A 202 10.49 -4.51 -6.27
N LEU A 203 10.95 -3.71 -7.25
CA LEU A 203 11.05 -4.16 -8.65
C LEU A 203 12.02 -5.34 -8.81
N ASN A 204 13.15 -5.34 -8.09
CA ASN A 204 14.10 -6.45 -8.10
C ASN A 204 13.52 -7.75 -7.52
N LEU A 205 12.79 -7.64 -6.41
CA LEU A 205 12.09 -8.77 -5.81
C LEU A 205 11.03 -9.34 -6.77
N ARG A 206 10.22 -8.46 -7.37
CA ARG A 206 9.26 -8.85 -8.41
C ARG A 206 9.94 -9.63 -9.53
N ASP A 207 11.05 -9.12 -10.06
CA ASP A 207 11.80 -9.78 -11.13
C ASP A 207 12.38 -11.14 -10.71
N ALA A 208 12.79 -11.29 -9.45
CA ALA A 208 13.24 -12.57 -8.90
C ALA A 208 12.09 -13.58 -8.81
N ILE A 209 10.93 -13.16 -8.31
CA ILE A 209 9.71 -13.98 -8.24
C ILE A 209 9.28 -14.41 -9.65
N ALA A 210 9.21 -13.48 -10.60
CA ALA A 210 8.82 -13.78 -11.98
C ALA A 210 9.73 -14.83 -12.65
N ARG A 211 11.03 -14.81 -12.32
CA ARG A 211 12.00 -15.80 -12.82
C ARG A 211 11.85 -17.17 -12.16
N ASP A 212 11.53 -17.22 -10.87
CA ASP A 212 11.49 -18.47 -10.12
C ASP A 212 10.14 -19.19 -10.20
N LEU A 213 9.06 -18.47 -10.51
CA LEU A 213 7.74 -19.07 -10.67
C LEU A 213 7.51 -19.64 -12.09
N ASN A 214 6.79 -20.77 -12.15
CA ASN A 214 6.26 -21.39 -13.37
C ASN A 214 4.84 -20.88 -13.66
N ASP A 215 4.29 -21.20 -14.84
CA ASP A 215 2.94 -20.75 -15.24
C ASP A 215 1.82 -21.71 -14.79
N SER A 216 2.04 -22.47 -13.70
CA SER A 216 1.03 -23.36 -13.13
C SER A 216 -0.21 -22.58 -12.70
N LEU A 217 -1.37 -23.10 -13.09
CA LEU A 217 -2.67 -22.60 -12.66
C LEU A 217 -3.26 -23.43 -11.51
N ASN A 218 -2.57 -24.50 -11.09
CA ASN A 218 -3.06 -25.41 -10.05
C ASN A 218 -2.87 -24.79 -8.66
N LYS A 219 -3.98 -24.69 -7.91
CA LYS A 219 -4.03 -24.28 -6.51
C LYS A 219 -4.57 -25.44 -5.67
N ALA A 220 -3.95 -25.69 -4.51
CA ALA A 220 -4.45 -26.65 -3.53
C ALA A 220 -5.48 -26.00 -2.58
N ASP A 221 -5.35 -24.69 -2.34
CA ASP A 221 -6.28 -23.87 -1.56
C ASP A 221 -6.79 -22.69 -2.42
N PRO A 222 -8.11 -22.37 -2.41
CA PRO A 222 -8.65 -21.21 -3.12
C PRO A 222 -8.00 -19.86 -2.80
N LEU A 223 -7.40 -19.71 -1.61
CA LEU A 223 -6.66 -18.51 -1.18
C LEU A 223 -5.24 -18.44 -1.74
N GLU A 224 -4.74 -19.52 -2.35
CA GLU A 224 -3.46 -19.50 -3.01
C GLU A 224 -3.49 -18.67 -4.31
N LEU A 225 -2.32 -18.21 -4.73
CA LEU A 225 -2.09 -17.44 -5.93
C LEU A 225 -1.27 -18.24 -6.92
N THR A 226 -1.68 -18.18 -8.17
CA THR A 226 -0.86 -18.51 -9.33
C THR A 226 0.23 -17.46 -9.51
N LYS A 227 1.20 -17.75 -10.38
CA LYS A 227 2.21 -16.77 -10.78
C LYS A 227 1.62 -15.45 -11.28
N ASN A 228 0.64 -15.51 -12.18
CA ASN A 228 0.10 -14.29 -12.78
C ASN A 228 -0.62 -13.42 -11.76
N GLU A 229 -1.43 -14.02 -10.87
CA GLU A 229 -2.11 -13.28 -9.80
C GLU A 229 -1.12 -12.70 -8.79
N ALA A 230 -0.07 -13.45 -8.44
CA ALA A 230 0.98 -12.97 -7.54
C ALA A 230 1.75 -11.79 -8.15
N LEU A 231 2.15 -11.90 -9.42
CA LEU A 231 2.85 -10.81 -10.12
C LEU A 231 1.97 -9.57 -10.28
N GLN A 232 0.69 -9.75 -10.64
CA GLN A 232 -0.26 -8.64 -10.73
C GLN A 232 -0.38 -7.90 -9.39
N ARG A 233 -0.53 -8.63 -8.27
CA ARG A 233 -0.59 -8.01 -6.93
C ARG A 233 0.70 -7.29 -6.55
N ILE A 234 1.85 -7.88 -6.83
CA ILE A 234 3.15 -7.24 -6.57
C ILE A 234 3.30 -5.98 -7.41
N ASP A 235 2.88 -6.00 -8.67
CA ASP A 235 2.97 -4.84 -9.55
C ASP A 235 2.00 -3.73 -9.16
N SER A 236 0.82 -4.08 -8.63
CA SER A 236 -0.08 -3.13 -7.97
C SER A 236 0.56 -2.48 -6.73
N VAL A 237 1.31 -3.23 -5.91
CA VAL A 237 2.06 -2.66 -4.79
C VAL A 237 3.19 -1.75 -5.30
N LEU A 238 3.91 -2.18 -6.33
CA LEU A 238 5.01 -1.41 -6.91
C LEU A 238 4.54 -0.04 -7.42
N LEU A 239 3.41 0.02 -8.15
CA LEU A 239 2.82 1.27 -8.63
C LEU A 239 2.56 2.27 -7.49
N ARG A 240 2.14 1.79 -6.31
CA ARG A 240 1.88 2.63 -5.13
C ARG A 240 3.17 3.15 -4.50
N LEU A 241 4.23 2.35 -4.51
CA LEU A 241 5.53 2.71 -3.92
C LEU A 241 6.36 3.68 -4.77
N ILE A 242 5.94 3.99 -6.00
CA ILE A 242 6.57 5.03 -6.83
C ILE A 242 6.28 6.39 -6.19
N PRO A 243 7.31 7.16 -5.82
CA PRO A 243 7.11 8.44 -5.16
C PRO A 243 6.62 9.50 -6.16
N ASN A 244 5.86 10.47 -5.64
CA ASN A 244 5.62 11.73 -6.34
C ASN A 244 6.95 12.45 -6.53
N GLN A 245 7.18 13.01 -7.72
CA GLN A 245 8.48 13.59 -8.09
C GLN A 245 8.52 15.07 -7.74
N VAL A 246 9.61 15.50 -7.09
CA VAL A 246 9.84 16.89 -6.70
C VAL A 246 11.23 17.32 -7.15
N GLU A 247 11.30 18.33 -8.03
CA GLU A 247 12.54 18.68 -8.72
C GLU A 247 12.85 20.18 -8.59
N GLU A 248 14.11 20.52 -8.29
CA GLU A 248 14.52 21.90 -7.96
C GLU A 248 14.61 22.81 -9.19
N GLY A 249 13.90 23.94 -9.13
CA GLY A 249 13.64 24.82 -10.25
C GLY A 249 14.74 25.84 -10.58
N ASN A 250 15.71 25.53 -11.45
CA ASN A 250 16.51 26.58 -12.13
C ASN A 250 17.01 26.22 -13.56
N GLN A 251 16.51 25.13 -14.13
CA GLN A 251 16.96 24.65 -15.43
C GLN A 251 16.09 25.22 -16.56
N SER A 252 16.65 25.32 -17.78
CA SER A 252 15.86 25.66 -18.98
C SER A 252 14.99 24.49 -19.45
N GLN A 253 15.34 23.28 -19.03
CA GLN A 253 14.64 22.04 -19.30
C GLN A 253 14.98 21.06 -18.19
N TYR A 254 13.98 20.30 -17.75
CA TYR A 254 14.09 19.32 -16.69
C TYR A 254 13.91 17.94 -17.29
N LYS A 255 14.78 17.00 -16.92
CA LYS A 255 14.65 15.60 -17.31
C LYS A 255 14.45 14.76 -16.06
N LEU A 256 13.20 14.40 -15.82
CA LEU A 256 12.72 13.77 -14.59
C LEU A 256 12.58 12.28 -14.80
N ARG A 257 13.16 11.49 -13.90
CA ARG A 257 12.98 10.04 -13.91
C ARG A 257 11.75 9.70 -13.08
N ILE A 258 10.68 9.25 -13.72
CA ILE A 258 9.43 8.88 -13.03
C ILE A 258 9.46 7.42 -12.58
N LEU A 259 9.98 6.53 -13.42
CA LEU A 259 10.02 5.10 -13.13
C LEU A 259 11.30 4.73 -12.37
N PRO A 260 11.21 3.83 -11.38
CA PRO A 260 12.37 3.43 -10.59
C PRO A 260 13.47 2.84 -11.46
N TYR A 261 14.71 3.04 -11.03
CA TYR A 261 15.87 2.54 -11.77
C TYR A 261 15.87 1.01 -11.85
N ARG A 262 16.22 0.49 -13.03
CA ARG A 262 16.36 -0.96 -13.27
C ARG A 262 17.82 -1.32 -13.47
N PHE A 263 18.41 -2.08 -12.55
CA PHE A 263 19.79 -2.52 -12.68
C PHE A 263 19.90 -3.73 -13.61
N GLY A 264 20.74 -3.65 -14.66
CA GLY A 264 21.20 -4.82 -15.40
C GLY A 264 20.24 -5.45 -16.42
N ARG A 265 19.12 -4.79 -16.80
CA ARG A 265 18.25 -5.25 -17.90
C ARG A 265 18.01 -4.14 -18.93
N ARG A 266 18.08 -4.50 -20.22
CA ARG A 266 17.74 -3.64 -21.37
C ARG A 266 16.30 -3.82 -21.87
N ASP A 267 15.55 -4.76 -21.28
CA ASP A 267 14.19 -5.08 -21.68
C ASP A 267 13.19 -3.98 -21.27
N GLU A 268 12.07 -3.88 -21.99
CA GLU A 268 10.95 -3.01 -21.63
C GLU A 268 10.60 -3.17 -20.14
N SER A 269 10.47 -2.02 -19.47
CA SER A 269 9.96 -1.97 -18.11
C SER A 269 8.54 -2.53 -18.08
N ILE A 270 8.24 -3.32 -17.05
CA ILE A 270 6.89 -3.85 -16.76
C ILE A 270 5.93 -2.72 -16.37
N LEU A 271 6.48 -1.55 -16.03
CA LEU A 271 5.79 -0.31 -15.82
C LEU A 271 6.08 0.63 -16.99
N LYS A 272 5.07 1.35 -17.47
CA LYS A 272 5.22 2.35 -18.53
C LYS A 272 4.51 3.63 -18.14
N ILE A 273 5.05 4.77 -18.56
CA ILE A 273 4.28 6.02 -18.55
C ILE A 273 3.24 5.91 -19.66
N GLN A 274 1.97 5.97 -19.30
CA GLN A 274 0.83 5.85 -20.20
C GLN A 274 0.46 7.23 -20.79
N SER A 275 0.38 8.25 -19.94
CA SER A 275 0.01 9.62 -20.33
C SER A 275 0.54 10.65 -19.34
N VAL A 276 0.61 11.90 -19.80
CA VAL A 276 0.93 13.07 -18.95
C VAL A 276 -0.08 14.19 -19.22
N THR A 277 -0.38 14.99 -18.20
CA THR A 277 -1.03 16.29 -18.38
C THR A 277 0.03 17.38 -18.57
N GLN A 278 -0.39 18.55 -19.03
CA GLN A 278 0.49 19.73 -19.11
C GLN A 278 0.44 20.49 -17.79
N GLY A 279 1.57 21.11 -17.42
CA GLY A 279 1.59 22.14 -16.40
C GLY A 279 1.01 23.45 -16.93
N VAL A 280 0.65 24.36 -16.03
CA VAL A 280 0.13 25.69 -16.42
C VAL A 280 1.25 26.57 -16.97
N ASN A 281 2.48 26.38 -16.46
CA ASN A 281 3.61 27.26 -16.71
C ASN A 281 4.70 26.62 -17.57
N GLY A 282 4.43 25.48 -18.20
CA GLY A 282 5.36 24.87 -19.13
C GLY A 282 4.78 23.70 -19.92
N LYS A 283 5.63 23.15 -20.78
CA LYS A 283 5.31 22.05 -21.67
C LYS A 283 5.91 20.76 -21.15
N VAL A 284 5.09 19.72 -21.05
CA VAL A 284 5.46 18.37 -20.61
C VAL A 284 5.46 17.44 -21.80
N THR A 285 6.57 16.75 -22.03
CA THR A 285 6.69 15.63 -22.96
C THR A 285 7.24 14.43 -22.21
N TYR A 286 7.02 13.21 -22.73
CA TYR A 286 7.49 12.01 -22.04
C TYR A 286 7.93 10.94 -23.01
N ASN A 287 8.71 9.99 -22.51
CA ASN A 287 8.90 8.70 -23.16
C ASN A 287 8.27 7.60 -22.30
N SER A 288 7.75 6.56 -22.96
CA SER A 288 7.17 5.40 -22.26
C SER A 288 8.20 4.66 -21.40
N SER A 289 9.50 4.84 -21.69
CA SER A 289 10.65 4.24 -21.01
C SER A 289 10.91 4.80 -19.60
N GLY A 290 10.17 5.83 -19.17
CA GLY A 290 10.13 6.25 -17.77
C GLY A 290 10.70 7.63 -17.45
N TYR A 291 10.99 8.45 -18.47
CA TYR A 291 11.37 9.85 -18.27
C TYR A 291 10.31 10.82 -18.77
N VAL A 292 10.20 11.93 -18.04
CA VAL A 292 9.44 13.12 -18.43
C VAL A 292 10.42 14.26 -18.68
N GLU A 293 10.17 15.02 -19.74
CA GLU A 293 10.85 16.27 -20.03
C GLU A 293 9.87 17.43 -19.82
N TYR A 294 10.27 18.40 -18.99
CA TYR A 294 9.49 19.61 -18.74
C TYR A 294 10.28 20.84 -19.18
N ILE A 295 9.64 21.70 -19.98
CA ILE A 295 10.21 22.94 -20.49
C ILE A 295 9.34 24.11 -20.00
N PRO A 296 9.84 24.97 -19.10
CA PRO A 296 9.10 26.13 -18.64
C PRO A 296 8.83 27.14 -19.77
N ASN A 297 7.67 27.80 -19.71
CA ASN A 297 7.35 28.93 -20.58
C ASN A 297 8.15 30.18 -20.20
N SER A 298 8.43 30.36 -18.91
CA SER A 298 9.26 31.44 -18.35
C SER A 298 9.98 30.97 -17.09
N LYS A 299 11.00 31.73 -16.66
CA LYS A 299 11.74 31.45 -15.42
C LYS A 299 11.40 32.48 -14.34
N PRO A 300 11.29 32.07 -13.05
CA PRO A 300 11.39 30.71 -12.53
C PRO A 300 10.09 29.89 -12.70
N ALA A 301 10.23 28.58 -12.90
CA ALA A 301 9.11 27.66 -13.14
C ALA A 301 8.53 27.02 -11.85
N SER A 302 8.87 27.59 -10.69
CA SER A 302 8.58 27.03 -9.38
C SER A 302 7.08 27.05 -9.07
N GLY A 303 6.58 25.97 -8.48
CA GLY A 303 5.18 25.79 -8.12
C GLY A 303 4.31 25.19 -9.22
N ASP A 304 4.83 24.96 -10.43
CA ASP A 304 4.05 24.28 -11.47
C ASP A 304 3.86 22.80 -11.14
N THR A 305 2.70 22.27 -11.51
CA THR A 305 2.30 20.89 -11.22
C THR A 305 1.68 20.24 -12.44
N PHE A 306 1.95 18.96 -12.62
CA PHE A 306 1.31 18.12 -13.63
C PHE A 306 1.19 16.69 -13.13
N THR A 307 0.43 15.87 -13.83
CA THR A 307 0.19 14.47 -13.44
C THR A 307 0.71 13.51 -14.50
N VAL A 308 1.21 12.37 -14.03
CA VAL A 308 1.69 11.26 -14.86
C VAL A 308 0.87 10.02 -14.53
N THR A 309 0.26 9.40 -15.54
CA THR A 309 -0.38 8.10 -15.40
C THR A 309 0.64 7.02 -15.70
N ILE A 310 0.90 6.14 -14.74
CA ILE A 310 1.81 5.00 -14.86
C ILE A 310 0.97 3.73 -14.87
N ALA A 311 1.19 2.84 -15.83
CA ALA A 311 0.48 1.58 -15.93
C ALA A 311 1.43 0.40 -15.88
N ASN A 312 0.96 -0.73 -15.34
CA ASN A 312 1.64 -2.01 -15.47
C ASN A 312 1.19 -2.76 -16.73
N SER A 313 1.82 -3.90 -17.04
CA SER A 313 1.47 -4.73 -18.20
C SER A 313 0.12 -5.45 -18.13
N TRP A 314 -0.63 -5.30 -17.03
CA TRP A 314 -1.94 -5.93 -16.82
C TRP A 314 -3.10 -4.92 -16.79
N GLY A 315 -2.83 -3.66 -17.12
CA GLY A 315 -3.86 -2.62 -17.21
C GLY A 315 -4.17 -1.91 -15.90
N ALA A 316 -3.58 -2.31 -14.77
CA ALA A 316 -3.67 -1.51 -13.56
C ALA A 316 -2.80 -0.25 -13.72
N SER A 317 -3.32 0.89 -13.27
CA SER A 317 -2.65 2.18 -13.40
C SER A 317 -2.74 3.01 -12.14
N VAL A 318 -1.81 3.95 -12.00
CA VAL A 318 -1.77 4.93 -10.92
C VAL A 318 -1.54 6.33 -11.49
N LEU A 319 -2.20 7.33 -10.90
CA LEU A 319 -1.93 8.73 -11.16
C LEU A 319 -0.89 9.22 -10.14
N LYS A 320 0.19 9.84 -10.61
CA LYS A 320 1.23 10.46 -9.77
C LYS A 320 1.35 11.94 -10.07
N THR A 321 1.53 12.74 -9.03
CA THR A 321 1.71 14.18 -9.16
C THR A 321 3.20 14.50 -9.21
N VAL A 322 3.56 15.40 -10.12
CA VAL A 322 4.91 15.96 -10.23
C VAL A 322 4.85 17.44 -9.92
N THR A 323 5.71 17.89 -9.03
CA THR A 323 5.80 19.29 -8.60
C THR A 323 7.18 19.84 -8.88
N ILE A 324 7.24 20.97 -9.60
CA ILE A 324 8.48 21.72 -9.79
C ILE A 324 8.66 22.63 -8.58
N SER A 325 9.67 22.38 -7.76
CA SER A 325 9.87 23.15 -6.52
C SER A 325 10.75 24.39 -6.75
N PRO A 326 10.58 25.45 -5.94
CA PRO A 326 11.53 26.55 -5.91
C PRO A 326 12.92 26.05 -5.51
N ARG A 327 13.96 26.72 -6.00
CA ARG A 327 15.33 26.51 -5.50
C ARG A 327 15.40 26.89 -4.01
N LYS A 328 16.07 26.06 -3.21
CA LYS A 328 16.50 26.41 -1.85
C LYS A 328 17.86 27.10 -1.85
#